data_AF-A0A955Y3Q2-F1
#
_entry.id   AF-A0A955Y3Q2-F1
#
_cell.length_a   1.000
_cell.length_b   1.000
_cell.length_c   1.000
_cell.angle_alpha   90.00
_cell.angle_beta   90.00
_cell.angle_gamma   90.00
#
_symmetry.space_group_name_H-M   'P 1'
#
loop_
_entity.id
_entity.type
_entity.pdbx_description
1 polymer ?
#
loop_
_entity_poly.entity_id
_entity_poly.type
_entity_poly.pdbx_seq_one_letter_code
_entity_poly.pdbx_strand_id
1 'polypeptide(L)'
;MLLLALLACDPDELDAFLEVDADADADADADSDVDTDTDSDADTDVGPAWTGTVTFQAPPPVCDFSGCRLDYANPRVLPVRHHRIALLDGQGSILTEGFTDTNGGFRLVYDGPEAAGTLQVWAHAELPGEAASVTVTDNTDGIDWGAELGTIDLSAPTGGNDFLIEHGYQNGGYQHRASGPFAVSDSVLQATEAWLAVRPTGSLPHLTVFWSPENRPESGDEALGQIGTSFWRESEDAIYLLGAADIDTDEFDRHVMLHEWTHSFQDRASRSDGPGGSHPYGAILDPRTAWSEGSATVMAVMIEGGAYIDTTGVGQQDGFDNDIEDDSGAVPGWWSERAVQRWGKD
;
A
#
# COMPACT_ATOMS: atom_id res chain seq x y z
N MET A 1 15.84 2.95 7.71
CA MET A 1 15.74 4.43 7.57
C MET A 1 16.88 5.06 6.79
N LEU A 2 18.17 4.74 7.05
CA LEU A 2 19.28 5.31 6.27
C LEU A 2 19.19 4.93 4.77
N LEU A 3 18.76 3.70 4.46
CA LEU A 3 18.57 3.23 3.09
C LEU A 3 17.45 3.99 2.33
N LEU A 4 16.31 4.28 2.96
CA LEU A 4 15.27 5.15 2.37
C LEU A 4 15.86 6.53 2.04
N ALA A 5 16.59 7.13 2.99
CA ALA A 5 17.19 8.45 2.79
C ALA A 5 18.31 8.45 1.72
N LEU A 6 19.01 7.34 1.52
CA LEU A 6 20.06 7.17 0.50
C LEU A 6 19.48 6.92 -0.90
N LEU A 7 18.36 6.21 -1.00
CA LEU A 7 17.68 5.95 -2.28
C LEU A 7 16.88 7.18 -2.75
N ALA A 8 16.50 8.07 -1.84
CA ALA A 8 15.90 9.37 -2.14
C ALA A 8 16.84 10.24 -2.99
N CYS A 9 16.54 10.44 -4.27
CA CYS A 9 17.25 11.43 -5.09
C CYS A 9 16.30 12.59 -5.43
N ASP A 10 16.63 13.79 -4.96
CA ASP A 10 16.00 15.02 -5.47
C ASP A 10 16.75 15.43 -6.75
N PRO A 11 16.11 15.45 -7.93
CA PRO A 11 16.75 15.93 -9.14
C PRO A 11 17.17 17.41 -9.05
N ASP A 12 16.53 18.22 -8.21
CA ASP A 12 16.80 19.66 -8.08
C ASP A 12 17.95 19.97 -7.09
N GLU A 13 18.32 19.06 -6.18
CA GLU A 13 19.49 19.26 -5.29
C GLU A 13 20.85 18.98 -5.97
N LEU A 14 20.87 18.34 -7.14
CA LEU A 14 22.12 18.03 -7.86
C LEU A 14 22.66 19.21 -8.68
N ASP A 15 21.81 20.14 -9.12
CA ASP A 15 22.25 21.33 -9.86
C ASP A 15 22.90 22.38 -8.94
N ALA A 16 22.60 22.35 -7.63
CA ALA A 16 23.22 23.23 -6.64
C ALA A 16 24.70 22.90 -6.33
N PHE A 17 25.21 21.74 -6.77
CA PHE A 17 26.60 21.32 -6.53
C PHE A 17 27.57 21.61 -7.70
N LEU A 18 27.11 22.20 -8.81
CA LEU A 18 27.94 22.50 -9.98
C LEU A 18 28.04 23.98 -10.38
N GLU A 19 27.37 24.91 -9.70
CA GLU A 19 27.59 26.35 -9.91
C GLU A 19 28.11 27.02 -8.63
N VAL A 20 29.43 27.03 -8.47
CA VAL A 20 30.12 27.95 -7.57
C VAL A 20 30.69 29.11 -8.39
N ASP A 21 30.25 30.31 -7.99
CA ASP A 21 30.74 31.66 -8.28
C ASP A 21 30.53 32.26 -9.68
N ALA A 22 29.54 33.15 -9.77
CA ALA A 22 29.79 34.53 -10.22
C ALA A 22 28.73 35.52 -9.68
N ASP A 23 29.22 36.51 -8.95
CA ASP A 23 28.69 37.88 -8.81
C ASP A 23 27.42 38.10 -7.96
N ALA A 24 27.66 38.33 -6.66
CA ALA A 24 26.74 39.04 -5.78
C ALA A 24 27.10 40.55 -5.75
N ASP A 25 26.25 41.37 -6.38
CA ASP A 25 26.10 42.81 -6.10
C ASP A 25 24.74 43.28 -6.65
N ALA A 26 23.80 43.64 -5.76
CA ALA A 26 22.93 44.83 -5.89
C ALA A 26 21.82 44.85 -4.83
N ASP A 27 21.74 45.98 -4.12
CA ASP A 27 20.66 46.41 -3.23
C ASP A 27 19.29 46.48 -3.93
N ALA A 28 18.21 46.18 -3.20
CA ALA A 28 16.93 46.89 -3.35
C ALA A 28 16.01 46.67 -2.14
N ASP A 29 15.68 47.76 -1.46
CA ASP A 29 14.56 47.88 -0.52
C ASP A 29 13.22 47.62 -1.23
N ALA A 30 12.31 46.86 -0.61
CA ALA A 30 10.87 46.94 -0.90
C ALA A 30 10.03 46.51 0.31
N ASP A 31 9.20 47.47 0.75
CA ASP A 31 8.02 47.36 1.62
C ASP A 31 7.28 46.02 1.53
N SER A 32 7.00 45.41 2.68
CA SER A 32 5.99 44.36 2.81
C SER A 32 4.86 44.85 3.72
N ASP A 33 3.90 45.54 3.13
CA ASP A 33 2.53 45.61 3.66
C ASP A 33 1.94 44.20 3.58
N VAL A 34 2.00 43.48 4.69
CA VAL A 34 1.32 42.18 4.84
C VAL A 34 -0.12 42.47 5.22
N ASP A 35 -0.99 42.48 4.20
CA ASP A 35 -2.43 42.35 4.37
C ASP A 35 -2.73 40.91 4.81
N THR A 36 -2.92 40.70 6.11
CA THR A 36 -3.38 39.41 6.65
C THR A 36 -4.90 39.32 6.49
N ASP A 37 -5.37 39.08 5.26
CA ASP A 37 -6.68 38.47 5.06
C ASP A 37 -6.51 36.97 5.29
N THR A 38 -6.65 36.57 6.56
CA THR A 38 -6.91 35.17 6.93
C THR A 38 -8.32 34.84 6.47
N ASP A 39 -8.42 34.36 5.24
CA ASP A 39 -9.59 33.63 4.77
C ASP A 39 -9.72 32.38 5.63
N SER A 40 -10.67 32.42 6.56
CA SER A 40 -11.00 31.33 7.45
C SER A 40 -12.32 30.75 7.00
N ASP A 41 -12.30 30.18 5.80
CA ASP A 41 -13.31 29.22 5.36
C ASP A 41 -13.11 27.90 6.14
N ALA A 42 -13.38 27.97 7.44
CA ALA A 42 -13.83 26.83 8.19
C ALA A 42 -15.28 26.60 7.76
N ASP A 43 -15.45 25.87 6.65
CA ASP A 43 -16.72 25.27 6.28
C ASP A 43 -17.11 24.29 7.40
N THR A 44 -17.78 24.80 8.43
CA THR A 44 -18.41 23.94 9.42
C THR A 44 -19.56 23.29 8.72
N ASP A 45 -19.34 22.09 8.23
CA ASP A 45 -20.31 21.16 7.68
C ASP A 45 -21.54 21.01 8.62
N VAL A 46 -22.53 21.89 8.41
CA VAL A 46 -23.72 22.06 9.26
C VAL A 46 -24.83 21.11 8.79
N GLY A 47 -25.00 19.98 9.46
CA GLY A 47 -26.11 19.06 9.21
C GLY A 47 -26.12 17.85 10.16
N PRO A 48 -27.15 17.00 10.09
CA PRO A 48 -27.13 15.69 10.74
C PRO A 48 -25.87 14.92 10.31
N ALA A 49 -25.12 14.40 11.29
CA ALA A 49 -23.86 13.70 11.05
C ALA A 49 -23.93 12.27 11.57
N TRP A 50 -23.42 11.33 10.77
CA TRP A 50 -23.23 9.94 11.16
C TRP A 50 -21.76 9.66 11.33
N THR A 51 -21.43 9.05 12.45
CA THR A 51 -20.05 8.71 12.79
C THR A 51 -19.92 7.25 13.19
N GLY A 52 -18.72 6.73 13.03
CA GLY A 52 -18.39 5.35 13.33
C GLY A 52 -16.96 5.04 12.93
N THR A 53 -16.62 3.77 12.95
CA THR A 53 -15.31 3.28 12.55
C THR A 53 -15.43 2.17 11.51
N VAL A 54 -14.45 2.05 10.63
CA VAL A 54 -14.31 0.94 9.70
C VAL A 54 -12.98 0.25 9.98
N THR A 55 -13.06 -1.05 10.22
CA THR A 55 -11.90 -1.92 10.47
C THR A 55 -11.92 -3.11 9.52
N PHE A 56 -10.77 -3.74 9.32
CA PHE A 56 -10.65 -4.95 8.50
C PHE A 56 -9.84 -6.03 9.21
N GLN A 57 -10.12 -7.29 8.89
CA GLN A 57 -9.35 -8.43 9.39
C GLN A 57 -8.16 -8.72 8.48
N ALA A 58 -6.99 -8.88 9.09
CA ALA A 58 -5.76 -9.32 8.44
C ALA A 58 -5.20 -10.55 9.19
N PRO A 59 -5.37 -11.78 8.66
CA PRO A 59 -4.72 -12.96 9.19
C PRO A 59 -3.20 -12.76 9.19
N PRO A 60 -2.52 -12.80 10.35
CA PRO A 60 -1.07 -12.68 10.37
C PRO A 60 -0.40 -13.98 9.92
N PRO A 61 0.78 -13.92 9.29
CA PRO A 61 1.58 -15.10 9.12
C PRO A 61 2.14 -15.58 10.47
N VAL A 62 2.27 -16.91 10.60
CA VAL A 62 2.91 -17.59 11.72
C VAL A 62 3.89 -18.59 11.16
N CYS A 63 5.17 -18.44 11.53
CA CYS A 63 6.24 -19.34 11.08
C CYS A 63 6.75 -20.20 12.23
N ASP A 64 7.02 -21.47 11.93
CA ASP A 64 7.70 -22.41 12.82
C ASP A 64 8.58 -23.36 11.99
N PHE A 65 9.13 -24.41 12.61
CA PHE A 65 10.01 -25.37 11.92
C PHE A 65 9.35 -26.12 10.75
N SER A 66 8.02 -26.04 10.60
CA SER A 66 7.28 -26.66 9.50
C SER A 66 7.00 -25.73 8.33
N GLY A 67 7.35 -24.44 8.44
CA GLY A 67 7.09 -23.41 7.42
C GLY A 67 6.27 -22.25 7.97
N CYS A 68 5.88 -21.35 7.07
CA CYS A 68 4.98 -20.23 7.35
C CYS A 68 3.55 -20.56 6.90
N ARG A 69 2.56 -19.90 7.52
CA ARG A 69 1.13 -20.06 7.21
C ARG A 69 0.35 -18.86 7.70
N LEU A 70 -0.84 -18.61 7.14
CA LEU A 70 -1.77 -17.62 7.67
C LEU A 70 -2.58 -18.18 8.86
N ASP A 71 -2.65 -17.41 9.95
CA ASP A 71 -3.49 -17.71 11.12
C ASP A 71 -4.88 -17.06 10.99
N TYR A 72 -5.76 -17.73 10.24
CA TYR A 72 -7.16 -17.32 10.09
C TYR A 72 -7.97 -17.39 11.38
N ALA A 73 -7.51 -18.10 12.41
CA ALA A 73 -8.23 -18.22 13.67
C ALA A 73 -8.00 -17.01 14.59
N ASN A 74 -6.89 -16.29 14.41
CA ASN A 74 -6.53 -15.12 15.20
C ASN A 74 -6.15 -13.92 14.30
N PRO A 75 -7.10 -13.39 13.48
CA PRO A 75 -6.81 -12.26 12.64
C PRO A 75 -6.52 -11.01 13.46
N ARG A 76 -5.57 -10.19 13.00
CA ARG A 76 -5.42 -8.81 13.46
C ARG A 76 -6.63 -8.02 12.97
N VAL A 77 -7.12 -7.08 13.78
CA VAL A 77 -8.15 -6.12 13.38
C VAL A 77 -7.48 -4.76 13.26
N LEU A 78 -7.44 -4.23 12.04
CA LEU A 78 -6.74 -3.00 11.69
C LEU A 78 -7.73 -1.93 11.19
N PRO A 79 -7.45 -0.64 11.40
CA PRO A 79 -8.29 0.43 10.87
C PRO A 79 -8.20 0.53 9.35
N VAL A 80 -9.32 0.81 8.67
CA VAL A 80 -9.30 1.21 7.25
C VAL A 80 -8.92 2.69 7.21
N ARG A 81 -7.64 3.01 6.97
CA ARG A 81 -7.08 4.38 7.13
C ARG A 81 -7.17 5.18 5.85
N HIS A 82 -7.64 6.42 5.87
CA HIS A 82 -7.58 7.34 4.72
C HIS A 82 -8.35 6.91 3.46
N HIS A 83 -9.33 6.00 3.59
CA HIS A 83 -10.06 5.49 2.44
C HIS A 83 -11.34 6.28 2.17
N ARG A 84 -11.67 6.41 0.89
CA ARG A 84 -12.93 6.98 0.45
C ARG A 84 -14.11 6.14 0.94
N ILE A 85 -15.05 6.79 1.62
CA ILE A 85 -16.29 6.20 2.12
C ILE A 85 -17.47 7.03 1.64
N ALA A 86 -18.54 6.39 1.19
CA ALA A 86 -19.76 7.08 0.80
C ALA A 86 -21.00 6.41 1.38
N LEU A 87 -22.01 7.25 1.57
CA LEU A 87 -23.38 6.85 1.79
C LEU A 87 -24.11 6.84 0.45
N LEU A 88 -24.81 5.76 0.14
CA LEU A 88 -25.51 5.54 -1.11
C LEU A 88 -27.01 5.39 -0.88
N ASP A 89 -27.80 5.80 -1.86
CA ASP A 89 -29.26 5.58 -1.90
C ASP A 89 -29.59 4.10 -2.22
N GLY A 90 -30.89 3.78 -2.23
CA GLY A 90 -31.37 2.42 -2.56
C GLY A 90 -31.14 1.98 -4.01
N GLN A 91 -30.60 2.86 -4.86
CA GLN A 91 -30.28 2.64 -6.26
C GLN A 91 -28.76 2.65 -6.52
N GLY A 92 -27.94 2.85 -5.48
CA GLY A 92 -26.48 2.91 -5.57
C GLY A 92 -25.94 4.28 -6.01
N SER A 93 -26.72 5.35 -5.94
CA SER A 93 -26.23 6.72 -6.16
C SER A 93 -25.62 7.27 -4.88
N ILE A 94 -24.50 7.98 -4.98
CA ILE A 94 -23.86 8.62 -3.82
C ILE A 94 -24.72 9.77 -3.30
N LEU A 95 -25.07 9.71 -2.02
CA LEU A 95 -25.78 10.74 -1.27
C LEU A 95 -24.82 11.75 -0.63
N THR A 96 -23.73 11.24 -0.05
CA THR A 96 -22.62 12.02 0.53
C THR A 96 -21.38 11.13 0.61
N GLU A 97 -20.20 11.73 0.66
CA GLU A 97 -18.94 11.01 0.75
C GLU A 97 -17.92 11.76 1.61
N GLY A 98 -16.87 11.05 1.99
CA GLY A 98 -15.74 11.57 2.74
C GLY A 98 -14.64 10.54 2.80
N PHE A 99 -13.76 10.68 3.79
CA PHE A 99 -12.65 9.77 4.02
C PHE A 99 -12.63 9.28 5.45
N THR A 100 -12.14 8.07 5.67
CA THR A 100 -11.79 7.61 7.01
C THR A 100 -10.50 8.28 7.50
N ASP A 101 -10.37 8.50 8.80
CA ASP A 101 -9.15 9.03 9.41
C ASP A 101 -8.09 7.93 9.66
N THR A 102 -6.98 8.29 10.31
CA THR A 102 -5.88 7.35 10.61
C THR A 102 -6.28 6.21 11.57
N ASN A 103 -7.38 6.36 12.30
CA ASN A 103 -7.95 5.34 13.18
C ASN A 103 -9.14 4.62 12.54
N GLY A 104 -9.43 4.85 11.25
CA GLY A 104 -10.59 4.31 10.56
C GLY A 104 -11.91 4.98 10.92
N GLY A 105 -11.87 6.09 11.67
CA GLY A 105 -13.05 6.87 12.02
C GLY A 105 -13.59 7.62 10.82
N PHE A 106 -14.91 7.69 10.66
CA PHE A 106 -15.54 8.51 9.63
C PHE A 106 -16.58 9.46 10.23
N ARG A 107 -16.83 10.54 9.49
CA ARG A 107 -17.96 11.45 9.72
C ARG A 107 -18.56 11.84 8.37
N LEU A 108 -19.82 11.51 8.16
CA LEU A 108 -20.58 11.88 6.97
C LEU A 108 -21.75 12.77 7.39
N VAL A 109 -21.91 13.92 6.72
CA VAL A 109 -23.05 14.80 6.89
C VAL A 109 -24.01 14.63 5.74
N TYR A 110 -25.29 14.53 6.10
CA TYR A 110 -26.36 14.33 5.15
C TYR A 110 -27.68 14.90 5.69
N ASP A 111 -28.35 15.73 4.91
CA ASP A 111 -29.61 16.40 5.28
C ASP A 111 -30.76 16.12 4.27
N GLY A 112 -30.57 15.14 3.41
CA GLY A 112 -31.53 14.78 2.37
C GLY A 112 -32.72 13.95 2.86
N PRO A 113 -33.69 13.69 1.96
CA PRO A 113 -34.98 13.11 2.30
C PRO A 113 -34.98 11.59 2.55
N GLU A 114 -33.89 10.89 2.24
CA GLU A 114 -33.77 9.45 2.35
C GLU A 114 -33.84 9.00 3.82
N ALA A 115 -34.67 8.01 4.10
CA ALA A 115 -34.85 7.48 5.46
C ALA A 115 -33.74 6.49 5.87
N ALA A 116 -33.03 5.92 4.90
CA ALA A 116 -31.92 4.99 5.09
C ALA A 116 -30.99 5.04 3.86
N GLY A 117 -29.74 4.65 4.06
CA GLY A 117 -28.76 4.50 2.99
C GLY A 117 -27.79 3.37 3.28
N THR A 118 -27.03 2.96 2.27
CA THR A 118 -26.02 1.91 2.38
C THR A 118 -24.64 2.56 2.43
N LEU A 119 -23.79 2.14 3.35
CA LEU A 119 -22.39 2.55 3.34
C LEU A 119 -21.55 1.64 2.46
N GLN A 120 -20.74 2.26 1.63
CA GLN A 120 -19.68 1.59 0.87
C GLN A 120 -18.37 2.31 1.12
N VAL A 121 -17.31 1.52 1.28
CA VAL A 121 -15.94 2.01 1.35
C VAL A 121 -15.17 1.41 0.18
N TRP A 122 -14.43 2.23 -0.55
CA TRP A 122 -13.58 1.77 -1.65
C TRP A 122 -12.17 1.54 -1.14
N ALA A 123 -11.44 0.59 -1.71
CA ALA A 123 -10.00 0.37 -1.53
C ALA A 123 -9.17 1.44 -2.27
N HIS A 124 -9.61 2.69 -2.16
CA HIS A 124 -8.99 3.89 -2.66
C HIS A 124 -8.63 4.75 -1.47
N ALA A 125 -7.33 4.87 -1.19
CA ALA A 125 -6.82 5.65 -0.08
C ALA A 125 -6.04 6.87 -0.58
N GLU A 126 -6.26 7.99 0.09
CA GLU A 126 -5.59 9.25 -0.20
C GLU A 126 -5.04 9.85 1.09
N LEU A 127 -3.71 10.01 1.17
CA LEU A 127 -3.11 10.64 2.33
C LEU A 127 -3.41 12.15 2.35
N PRO A 128 -3.54 12.76 3.54
CA PRO A 128 -3.80 14.18 3.67
C PRO A 128 -2.79 15.04 2.90
N GLY A 129 -3.29 16.09 2.24
CA GLY A 129 -2.46 17.01 1.46
C GLY A 129 -1.92 16.41 0.15
N GLU A 130 -2.58 15.37 -0.38
CA GLU A 130 -2.22 14.69 -1.63
C GLU A 130 -0.79 14.12 -1.61
N ALA A 131 -0.25 13.81 -0.42
CA ALA A 131 1.13 13.34 -0.27
C ALA A 131 1.39 12.01 -0.99
N ALA A 132 0.38 11.14 -1.05
CA ALA A 132 0.32 9.97 -1.91
C ALA A 132 -1.11 9.45 -1.99
N SER A 133 -1.40 8.65 -3.00
CA SER A 133 -2.64 7.89 -3.10
C SER A 133 -2.41 6.50 -3.65
N VAL A 134 -3.26 5.56 -3.25
CA VAL A 134 -3.25 4.18 -3.72
C VAL A 134 -4.66 3.73 -4.08
N THR A 135 -4.80 3.00 -5.17
CA THR A 135 -6.05 2.31 -5.54
C THR A 135 -5.76 0.85 -5.77
N VAL A 136 -6.58 -0.02 -5.18
CA VAL A 136 -6.55 -1.45 -5.48
C VAL A 136 -7.66 -1.75 -6.48
N THR A 137 -7.30 -2.31 -7.63
CA THR A 137 -8.20 -2.56 -8.76
C THR A 137 -8.14 -4.03 -9.13
N ASP A 138 -9.28 -4.64 -9.46
CA ASP A 138 -9.30 -5.99 -10.04
C ASP A 138 -8.94 -5.89 -11.54
N ASN A 139 -7.79 -6.44 -11.92
CA ASN A 139 -7.32 -6.44 -13.31
C ASN A 139 -8.13 -7.37 -14.24
N THR A 140 -8.94 -8.28 -13.70
CA THR A 140 -9.70 -9.25 -14.48
C THR A 140 -11.09 -8.77 -14.89
N ASP A 141 -11.63 -7.76 -14.20
CA ASP A 141 -12.87 -7.07 -14.59
C ASP A 141 -12.72 -5.55 -14.79
N GLY A 142 -11.58 -4.97 -14.37
CA GLY A 142 -11.26 -3.55 -14.50
C GLY A 142 -11.97 -2.67 -13.48
N ILE A 143 -12.43 -3.22 -12.35
CA ILE A 143 -13.22 -2.51 -11.34
C ILE A 143 -12.37 -2.26 -10.09
N ASP A 144 -12.43 -1.02 -9.58
CA ASP A 144 -11.81 -0.68 -8.30
C ASP A 144 -12.48 -1.42 -7.15
N TRP A 145 -11.67 -2.02 -6.28
CA TRP A 145 -12.19 -2.77 -5.14
C TRP A 145 -12.92 -1.87 -4.15
N GLY A 146 -13.93 -2.44 -3.51
CA GLY A 146 -14.64 -1.83 -2.39
C GLY A 146 -15.41 -2.87 -1.60
N ALA A 147 -15.84 -2.48 -0.40
CA ALA A 147 -16.68 -3.27 0.48
C ALA A 147 -17.97 -2.51 0.80
N GLU A 148 -19.10 -3.20 0.66
CA GLU A 148 -20.37 -2.75 1.22
C GLU A 148 -20.39 -3.09 2.72
N LEU A 149 -20.51 -2.07 3.57
CA LEU A 149 -20.38 -2.21 5.02
C LEU A 149 -21.72 -2.53 5.70
N GLY A 150 -22.83 -2.05 5.12
CA GLY A 150 -24.18 -2.26 5.62
C GLY A 150 -25.05 -1.01 5.53
N THR A 151 -26.26 -1.08 6.07
CA THR A 151 -27.24 0.01 6.01
C THR A 151 -27.22 0.89 7.26
N ILE A 152 -27.27 2.20 7.07
CA ILE A 152 -27.45 3.21 8.13
C ILE A 152 -28.88 3.75 8.10
N ASP A 153 -29.46 3.92 9.29
CA ASP A 153 -30.71 4.66 9.50
C ASP A 153 -30.42 6.16 9.46
N LEU A 154 -31.00 6.84 8.46
CA LEU A 154 -30.81 8.29 8.24
C LEU A 154 -31.92 9.12 8.91
N SER A 155 -32.90 8.48 9.54
CA SER A 155 -33.97 9.18 10.25
C SER A 155 -33.52 9.82 11.56
N ALA A 156 -32.36 9.43 12.10
CA ALA A 156 -31.73 10.06 13.24
C ALA A 156 -30.19 9.99 13.12
N PRO A 157 -29.46 11.12 13.24
CA PRO A 157 -28.00 11.09 13.29
C PRO A 157 -27.53 10.31 14.53
N THR A 158 -26.66 9.34 14.30
CA THR A 158 -26.12 8.44 15.33
C THR A 158 -24.60 8.31 15.22
N GLY A 159 -23.97 8.10 16.36
CA GLY A 159 -22.59 7.59 16.42
C GLY A 159 -22.58 6.09 16.75
N GLY A 160 -21.41 5.46 16.62
CA GLY A 160 -21.22 4.04 16.91
C GLY A 160 -21.63 3.10 15.76
N ASN A 161 -21.62 3.62 14.53
CA ASN A 161 -21.77 2.80 13.33
C ASN A 161 -20.42 2.12 13.02
N ASP A 162 -20.08 1.11 13.80
CA ASP A 162 -18.79 0.42 13.69
C ASP A 162 -18.92 -0.82 12.78
N PHE A 163 -18.07 -0.88 11.76
CA PHE A 163 -18.09 -1.93 10.74
C PHE A 163 -16.77 -2.70 10.72
N LEU A 164 -16.89 -4.00 10.50
CA LEU A 164 -15.78 -4.93 10.33
C LEU A 164 -15.85 -5.58 8.96
N ILE A 165 -14.80 -5.42 8.17
CA ILE A 165 -14.60 -6.12 6.91
C ILE A 165 -13.86 -7.42 7.21
N GLU A 166 -14.55 -8.54 7.07
CA GLU A 166 -13.99 -9.85 7.37
C GLU A 166 -13.07 -10.36 6.24
N HIS A 167 -12.10 -11.21 6.58
CA HIS A 167 -11.20 -11.84 5.60
C HIS A 167 -11.88 -12.93 4.77
N GLY A 168 -13.04 -13.41 5.21
CA GLY A 168 -13.90 -14.32 4.45
C GLY A 168 -13.42 -15.75 4.32
N TYR A 169 -12.34 -16.16 4.99
CA TYR A 169 -11.88 -17.55 5.02
C TYR A 169 -12.69 -18.32 6.09
N GLN A 170 -13.53 -19.25 5.64
CA GLN A 170 -14.44 -20.00 6.52
C GLN A 170 -14.54 -21.45 6.05
N ASN A 171 -14.58 -22.39 7.00
CA ASN A 171 -14.76 -23.82 6.72
C ASN A 171 -13.74 -24.43 5.73
N GLY A 172 -12.51 -23.90 5.71
CA GLY A 172 -11.42 -24.41 4.87
C GLY A 172 -11.38 -23.82 3.46
N GLY A 173 -11.97 -22.65 3.24
CA GLY A 173 -11.83 -21.91 1.98
C GLY A 173 -12.41 -20.50 2.05
N TYR A 174 -12.11 -19.69 1.06
CA TYR A 174 -12.64 -18.33 0.97
C TYR A 174 -14.09 -18.30 0.46
N GLN A 175 -14.90 -17.41 1.04
CA GLN A 175 -16.26 -17.10 0.58
C GLN A 175 -16.33 -15.70 -0.04
N HIS A 176 -15.89 -14.67 0.71
CA HIS A 176 -15.89 -13.28 0.26
C HIS A 176 -14.66 -12.54 0.82
N ARG A 177 -13.67 -12.26 -0.03
CA ARG A 177 -12.34 -11.76 0.36
C ARG A 177 -12.27 -10.24 0.46
N ALA A 178 -13.27 -9.62 1.10
CA ALA A 178 -13.41 -8.17 1.10
C ALA A 178 -12.27 -7.43 1.81
N SER A 179 -11.60 -8.04 2.80
CA SER A 179 -10.52 -7.36 3.54
C SER A 179 -9.18 -7.33 2.80
N GLY A 180 -8.97 -8.19 1.80
CA GLY A 180 -7.70 -8.30 1.06
C GLY A 180 -7.25 -6.97 0.45
N PRO A 181 -8.09 -6.27 -0.33
CA PRO A 181 -7.76 -4.96 -0.89
C PRO A 181 -7.35 -3.91 0.15
N PHE A 182 -7.97 -3.93 1.34
CA PHE A 182 -7.63 -3.00 2.42
C PHE A 182 -6.31 -3.36 3.11
N ALA A 183 -5.92 -4.64 3.15
CA ALA A 183 -4.61 -5.06 3.64
C ALA A 183 -3.49 -4.68 2.67
N VAL A 184 -3.76 -4.78 1.36
CA VAL A 184 -2.87 -4.32 0.29
C VAL A 184 -2.62 -2.81 0.39
N SER A 185 -3.68 -2.00 0.42
CA SER A 185 -3.54 -0.55 0.54
C SER A 185 -2.89 -0.14 1.87
N ASP A 186 -3.19 -0.82 2.98
CA ASP A 186 -2.56 -0.54 4.28
C ASP A 186 -1.04 -0.78 4.29
N SER A 187 -0.56 -1.77 3.52
CA SER A 187 0.88 -2.02 3.34
C SER A 187 1.55 -0.88 2.57
N VAL A 188 0.90 -0.37 1.52
CA VAL A 188 1.38 0.82 0.77
C VAL A 188 1.38 2.08 1.64
N LEU A 189 0.35 2.27 2.47
CA LEU A 189 0.27 3.40 3.41
C LEU A 189 1.40 3.33 4.44
N GLN A 190 1.68 2.17 5.02
CA GLN A 190 2.80 1.97 5.96
C GLN A 190 4.15 2.35 5.31
N ALA A 191 4.39 1.90 4.07
CA ALA A 191 5.62 2.22 3.34
C ALA A 191 5.76 3.72 3.08
N THR A 192 4.66 4.34 2.67
CA THR A 192 4.58 5.78 2.40
C THR A 192 4.80 6.61 3.66
N GLU A 193 4.21 6.22 4.79
CA GLU A 193 4.42 6.88 6.08
C GLU A 193 5.88 6.74 6.53
N ALA A 194 6.51 5.58 6.34
CA ALA A 194 7.93 5.38 6.62
C ALA A 194 8.83 6.29 5.77
N TRP A 195 8.44 6.55 4.52
CA TRP A 195 9.08 7.53 3.64
C TRP A 195 8.89 8.97 4.11
N LEU A 196 7.65 9.38 4.37
CA LEU A 196 7.35 10.74 4.83
C LEU A 196 8.00 11.05 6.18
N ALA A 197 8.22 10.04 7.03
CA ALA A 197 8.97 10.21 8.27
C ALA A 197 10.43 10.64 8.06
N VAL A 198 11.04 10.33 6.91
CA VAL A 198 12.40 10.80 6.53
C VAL A 198 12.40 11.95 5.53
N ARG A 199 11.33 12.12 4.75
CA ARG A 199 11.14 13.20 3.76
C ARG A 199 9.76 13.86 3.94
N PRO A 200 9.56 14.72 4.95
CA PRO A 200 8.24 15.22 5.33
C PRO A 200 7.53 16.10 4.30
N THR A 201 8.27 16.67 3.35
CA THR A 201 7.75 17.48 2.25
C THR A 201 7.74 16.73 0.92
N GLY A 202 8.07 15.44 0.92
CA GLY A 202 8.04 14.60 -0.27
C GLY A 202 6.62 14.25 -0.67
N SER A 203 6.43 13.95 -1.96
CA SER A 203 5.22 13.29 -2.46
C SER A 203 5.61 12.04 -3.23
N LEU A 204 4.72 11.06 -3.27
CA LEU A 204 4.82 9.91 -4.17
C LEU A 204 3.66 9.97 -5.16
N PRO A 205 3.91 9.63 -6.43
CA PRO A 205 2.84 9.57 -7.41
C PRO A 205 1.82 8.50 -7.04
N HIS A 206 0.63 8.62 -7.62
CA HIS A 206 -0.43 7.62 -7.46
C HIS A 206 0.07 6.22 -7.81
N LEU A 207 -0.24 5.25 -6.94
CA LEU A 207 0.09 3.84 -7.16
C LEU A 207 -1.19 3.04 -7.38
N THR A 208 -1.30 2.37 -8.52
CA THR A 208 -2.32 1.35 -8.74
C THR A 208 -1.77 -0.02 -8.35
N VAL A 209 -2.53 -0.78 -7.58
CA VAL A 209 -2.23 -2.19 -7.30
C VAL A 209 -3.34 -3.05 -7.90
N PHE A 210 -2.97 -3.83 -8.90
CA PHE A 210 -3.82 -4.84 -9.49
C PHE A 210 -3.81 -6.11 -8.65
N TRP A 211 -4.93 -6.37 -7.99
CA TRP A 211 -5.12 -7.60 -7.21
C TRP A 211 -6.47 -8.21 -7.58
N SER A 212 -6.49 -9.52 -7.74
CA SER A 212 -7.71 -10.29 -7.98
C SER A 212 -7.56 -11.68 -7.38
N PRO A 213 -8.64 -12.30 -6.86
CA PRO A 213 -8.65 -13.73 -6.53
C PRO A 213 -8.27 -14.65 -7.70
N GLU A 214 -8.37 -14.16 -8.94
CA GLU A 214 -8.02 -14.91 -10.16
C GLU A 214 -6.54 -14.78 -10.57
N ASN A 215 -5.79 -13.87 -9.93
CA ASN A 215 -4.35 -13.68 -10.17
C ASN A 215 -3.57 -14.89 -9.67
N ARG A 216 -3.09 -15.70 -10.61
CA ARG A 216 -2.45 -16.99 -10.37
C ARG A 216 -1.04 -17.04 -10.94
N PRO A 217 -0.17 -17.93 -10.41
CA PRO A 217 1.21 -18.09 -10.86
C PRO A 217 1.29 -18.90 -12.17
N GLU A 218 0.53 -18.47 -13.17
CA GLU A 218 0.56 -18.94 -14.55
C GLU A 218 0.91 -17.73 -15.41
N SER A 219 1.96 -17.80 -16.23
CA SER A 219 2.28 -16.69 -17.14
C SER A 219 1.31 -16.65 -18.32
N GLY A 220 0.74 -15.48 -18.63
CA GLY A 220 -0.17 -15.35 -19.76
C GLY A 220 -0.82 -13.98 -19.86
N ASP A 221 -2.15 -13.97 -20.03
CA ASP A 221 -2.96 -12.77 -20.10
C ASP A 221 -3.36 -12.30 -18.68
N GLU A 222 -2.86 -11.14 -18.26
CA GLU A 222 -3.20 -10.57 -16.95
C GLU A 222 -4.67 -10.18 -16.84
N ALA A 223 -5.36 -9.86 -17.94
CA ALA A 223 -6.81 -9.64 -17.90
C ALA A 223 -7.58 -10.93 -17.56
N LEU A 224 -6.92 -12.10 -17.62
CA LEU A 224 -7.44 -13.39 -17.18
C LEU A 224 -6.82 -13.86 -15.85
N GLY A 225 -6.03 -13.01 -15.18
CA GLY A 225 -5.31 -13.32 -13.95
C GLY A 225 -4.04 -14.15 -14.13
N GLN A 226 -3.52 -14.31 -15.36
CA GLN A 226 -2.30 -15.09 -15.61
C GLN A 226 -1.05 -14.22 -15.46
N ILE A 227 -0.67 -13.93 -14.22
CA ILE A 227 0.40 -12.97 -13.92
C ILE A 227 1.77 -13.62 -13.67
N GLY A 228 1.82 -14.94 -13.45
CA GLY A 228 3.06 -15.71 -13.25
C GLY A 228 3.69 -15.56 -11.88
N THR A 229 3.86 -14.33 -11.38
CA THR A 229 4.32 -13.96 -10.03
C THR A 229 3.74 -12.60 -9.67
N SER A 230 3.85 -12.17 -8.42
CA SER A 230 3.71 -10.74 -8.09
C SER A 230 4.88 -9.94 -8.65
N PHE A 231 4.61 -8.76 -9.19
CA PHE A 231 5.64 -7.90 -9.80
C PHE A 231 5.22 -6.43 -9.90
N TRP A 232 6.22 -5.55 -9.91
CA TRP A 232 6.15 -4.17 -10.36
C TRP A 232 6.22 -4.04 -11.89
N ARG A 233 5.34 -3.21 -12.49
CA ARG A 233 5.36 -2.84 -13.91
C ARG A 233 5.52 -1.33 -14.09
N GLU A 234 6.73 -0.95 -14.49
CA GLU A 234 7.09 0.43 -14.86
C GLU A 234 6.16 1.01 -15.94
N SER A 235 5.88 0.26 -17.02
CA SER A 235 5.13 0.80 -18.17
C SER A 235 3.67 1.16 -17.89
N GLU A 236 3.11 0.67 -16.79
CA GLU A 236 1.71 0.89 -16.39
C GLU A 236 1.60 1.57 -15.04
N ASP A 237 2.73 1.91 -14.43
CA ASP A 237 2.75 2.53 -13.12
C ASP A 237 2.04 1.68 -12.02
N ALA A 238 2.08 0.35 -12.16
CA ALA A 238 1.24 -0.55 -11.37
C ALA A 238 1.98 -1.77 -10.81
N ILE A 239 1.51 -2.26 -9.66
CA ILE A 239 1.92 -3.54 -9.09
C ILE A 239 0.86 -4.58 -9.42
N TYR A 240 1.25 -5.76 -9.89
CA TYR A 240 0.39 -6.93 -9.98
C TYR A 240 0.66 -7.86 -8.82
N LEU A 241 -0.39 -8.27 -8.11
CA LEU A 241 -0.31 -9.05 -6.89
C LEU A 241 -1.09 -10.36 -7.03
N LEU A 242 -0.48 -11.48 -6.63
CA LEU A 242 -1.12 -12.80 -6.64
C LEU A 242 -2.26 -12.86 -5.63
N GLY A 243 -3.28 -13.64 -5.99
CA GLY A 243 -4.48 -13.83 -5.17
C GLY A 243 -5.09 -15.22 -5.32
N ALA A 244 -4.41 -16.18 -5.96
CA ALA A 244 -4.95 -17.51 -6.20
C ALA A 244 -4.96 -18.35 -4.91
N ALA A 245 -6.15 -18.48 -4.32
CA ALA A 245 -6.35 -19.30 -3.13
C ALA A 245 -5.83 -20.73 -3.33
N ASP A 246 -5.30 -21.33 -2.26
CA ASP A 246 -4.73 -22.67 -2.24
C ASP A 246 -3.46 -22.87 -3.08
N ILE A 247 -2.96 -21.81 -3.71
CA ILE A 247 -1.73 -21.81 -4.50
C ILE A 247 -0.77 -20.76 -3.95
N ASP A 248 -1.13 -19.49 -4.06
CA ASP A 248 -0.27 -18.35 -3.74
C ASP A 248 -1.13 -17.07 -3.61
N THR A 249 -1.07 -16.43 -2.45
CA THR A 249 -1.92 -15.28 -2.12
C THR A 249 -1.13 -14.25 -1.35
N ASP A 250 -0.95 -13.08 -1.94
CA ASP A 250 -0.04 -12.08 -1.39
C ASP A 250 -0.76 -10.93 -0.66
N GLU A 251 -2.10 -10.90 -0.61
CA GLU A 251 -2.81 -9.77 0.00
C GLU A 251 -2.52 -9.56 1.50
N PHE A 252 -2.06 -10.61 2.19
CA PHE A 252 -1.70 -10.59 3.60
C PHE A 252 -0.18 -10.77 3.83
N ASP A 253 0.59 -11.01 2.77
CA ASP A 253 2.03 -11.14 2.80
C ASP A 253 2.68 -9.77 2.58
N ARG A 254 2.65 -8.97 3.66
CA ARG A 254 3.11 -7.58 3.66
C ARG A 254 4.53 -7.44 3.11
N HIS A 255 5.43 -8.39 3.37
CA HIS A 255 6.80 -8.34 2.85
C HIS A 255 6.86 -8.42 1.32
N VAL A 256 6.01 -9.23 0.68
CA VAL A 256 5.90 -9.32 -0.78
C VAL A 256 5.39 -8.00 -1.35
N MET A 257 4.30 -7.48 -0.79
CA MET A 257 3.74 -6.19 -1.20
C MET A 257 4.74 -5.02 -1.04
N LEU A 258 5.48 -4.98 0.07
CA LEU A 258 6.50 -3.95 0.33
C LEU A 258 7.74 -4.10 -0.57
N HIS A 259 8.07 -5.33 -0.99
CA HIS A 259 9.12 -5.59 -1.98
C HIS A 259 8.76 -4.96 -3.33
N GLU A 260 7.56 -5.24 -3.83
CA GLU A 260 7.07 -4.65 -5.09
C GLU A 260 6.87 -3.12 -4.99
N TRP A 261 6.39 -2.63 -3.84
CA TRP A 261 6.34 -1.20 -3.58
C TRP A 261 7.74 -0.58 -3.66
N THR A 262 8.77 -1.27 -3.18
CA THR A 262 10.15 -0.77 -3.24
C THR A 262 10.66 -0.69 -4.67
N HIS A 263 10.30 -1.61 -5.55
CA HIS A 263 10.59 -1.48 -6.98
C HIS A 263 9.92 -0.23 -7.58
N SER A 264 8.65 0.00 -7.24
CA SER A 264 7.94 1.22 -7.65
C SER A 264 8.60 2.50 -7.13
N PHE A 265 9.12 2.47 -5.91
CA PHE A 265 9.83 3.58 -5.29
C PHE A 265 11.20 3.80 -5.95
N GLN A 266 11.94 2.73 -6.24
CA GLN A 266 13.24 2.81 -6.92
C GLN A 266 13.10 3.42 -8.33
N ASP A 267 12.04 3.06 -9.05
CA ASP A 267 11.77 3.59 -10.38
C ASP A 267 11.44 5.10 -10.33
N ARG A 268 10.60 5.51 -9.38
CA ARG A 268 9.99 6.85 -9.40
C ARG A 268 10.65 7.90 -8.52
N ALA A 269 11.28 7.45 -7.43
CA ALA A 269 11.85 8.32 -6.40
C ALA A 269 13.35 8.08 -6.19
N SER A 270 13.97 7.23 -7.02
CA SER A 270 15.41 7.00 -7.05
C SER A 270 15.95 7.05 -8.49
N ARG A 271 17.27 6.91 -8.66
CA ARG A 271 17.87 6.64 -9.97
C ARG A 271 18.22 5.16 -10.07
N SER A 272 17.42 4.39 -10.81
CA SER A 272 17.66 2.96 -11.07
C SER A 272 17.79 2.72 -12.59
N ASP A 273 18.94 2.19 -13.03
CA ASP A 273 19.18 1.80 -14.44
C ASP A 273 19.15 0.27 -14.61
N GLY A 274 18.43 -0.46 -13.75
CA GLY A 274 18.39 -1.93 -13.76
C GLY A 274 17.59 -2.47 -14.95
N PRO A 275 18.07 -3.51 -15.68
CA PRO A 275 17.33 -4.07 -16.80
C PRO A 275 16.09 -4.90 -16.38
N GLY A 276 15.88 -5.13 -15.08
CA GLY A 276 14.84 -6.01 -14.55
C GLY A 276 14.93 -7.44 -15.11
N GLY A 277 13.77 -8.11 -15.19
CA GLY A 277 13.59 -9.41 -15.85
C GLY A 277 13.55 -10.61 -14.89
N SER A 278 13.27 -11.81 -15.40
CA SER A 278 13.14 -13.01 -14.56
C SER A 278 14.46 -13.39 -13.87
N HIS A 279 14.45 -13.51 -12.54
CA HIS A 279 15.59 -13.92 -11.72
C HIS A 279 15.18 -15.01 -10.71
N PRO A 280 15.50 -16.29 -10.96
CA PRO A 280 15.24 -17.31 -9.96
C PRO A 280 16.19 -17.15 -8.77
N TYR A 281 15.71 -17.50 -7.58
CA TYR A 281 16.49 -17.47 -6.35
C TYR A 281 17.89 -18.10 -6.51
N GLY A 282 18.93 -17.35 -6.13
CA GLY A 282 20.32 -17.79 -6.21
C GLY A 282 20.98 -17.70 -7.60
N ALA A 283 20.35 -17.02 -8.55
CA ALA A 283 20.95 -16.73 -9.85
C ALA A 283 22.15 -15.76 -9.75
N ILE A 284 23.04 -15.83 -10.75
CA ILE A 284 24.06 -14.79 -10.99
C ILE A 284 23.41 -13.75 -11.89
N LEU A 285 23.18 -12.56 -11.37
CA LEU A 285 22.43 -11.51 -12.03
C LEU A 285 23.32 -10.39 -12.56
N ASP A 286 22.75 -9.53 -13.40
CA ASP A 286 23.28 -8.18 -13.58
C ASP A 286 23.37 -7.53 -12.18
N PRO A 287 24.50 -6.95 -11.78
CA PRO A 287 24.65 -6.34 -10.47
C PRO A 287 23.62 -5.26 -10.14
N ARG A 288 23.04 -4.59 -11.15
CA ARG A 288 21.94 -3.64 -10.97
C ARG A 288 20.64 -4.35 -10.59
N THR A 289 20.35 -5.50 -11.20
CA THR A 289 19.22 -6.36 -10.84
C THR A 289 19.43 -6.93 -9.44
N ALA A 290 20.60 -7.48 -9.14
CA ALA A 290 20.92 -8.00 -7.80
C ALA A 290 20.76 -6.93 -6.71
N TRP A 291 21.16 -5.69 -7.01
CA TRP A 291 20.94 -4.55 -6.13
C TRP A 291 19.46 -4.21 -5.95
N SER A 292 18.71 -4.08 -7.05
CA SER A 292 17.28 -3.73 -7.02
C SER A 292 16.48 -4.73 -6.19
N GLU A 293 16.60 -6.03 -6.50
CA GLU A 293 15.92 -7.12 -5.78
C GLU A 293 16.37 -7.22 -4.32
N GLY A 294 17.68 -7.22 -4.08
CA GLY A 294 18.20 -7.36 -2.73
C GLY A 294 17.82 -6.19 -1.82
N SER A 295 17.83 -4.96 -2.34
CA SER A 295 17.42 -3.78 -1.58
C SER A 295 15.90 -3.69 -1.41
N ALA A 296 15.10 -4.21 -2.35
CA ALA A 296 13.66 -4.36 -2.19
C ALA A 296 13.30 -5.30 -1.02
N THR A 297 13.97 -6.45 -0.93
CA THR A 297 13.78 -7.37 0.20
C THR A 297 14.19 -6.74 1.53
N VAL A 298 15.33 -6.05 1.58
CA VAL A 298 15.77 -5.37 2.83
C VAL A 298 14.81 -4.27 3.21
N MET A 299 14.32 -3.49 2.24
CA MET A 299 13.37 -2.41 2.52
C MET A 299 12.07 -2.94 3.10
N ALA A 300 11.54 -4.02 2.53
CA ALA A 300 10.36 -4.70 3.07
C ALA A 300 10.57 -5.12 4.52
N VAL A 301 11.70 -5.76 4.83
CA VAL A 301 12.05 -6.15 6.21
C VAL A 301 12.28 -4.95 7.13
N MET A 302 12.88 -3.85 6.64
CA MET A 302 13.09 -2.64 7.46
C MET A 302 11.77 -1.93 7.81
N ILE A 303 10.79 -1.96 6.92
CA ILE A 303 9.49 -1.29 7.10
C ILE A 303 8.56 -2.14 7.97
N GLU A 304 8.43 -3.43 7.67
CA GLU A 304 7.52 -4.33 8.39
C GLU A 304 8.17 -4.93 9.66
N GLY A 305 9.48 -5.16 9.64
CA GLY A 305 10.21 -5.91 10.65
C GLY A 305 10.19 -7.43 10.43
N GLY A 306 10.94 -8.16 11.26
CA GLY A 306 10.98 -9.62 11.23
C GLY A 306 11.75 -10.21 10.04
N ALA A 307 11.50 -11.48 9.73
CA ALA A 307 11.98 -12.11 8.51
C ALA A 307 11.03 -11.79 7.34
N TYR A 308 11.53 -11.83 6.11
CA TYR A 308 10.67 -11.76 4.91
C TYR A 308 9.80 -13.02 4.86
N ILE A 309 8.48 -12.88 4.69
CA ILE A 309 7.53 -14.00 4.70
C ILE A 309 6.66 -13.99 3.44
N ASP A 310 6.42 -15.19 2.92
CA ASP A 310 5.55 -15.48 1.78
C ASP A 310 4.79 -16.79 2.07
N THR A 311 3.46 -16.76 2.02
CA THR A 311 2.55 -17.86 2.35
C THR A 311 1.86 -18.43 1.11
N THR A 312 1.89 -19.75 0.99
CA THR A 312 1.46 -20.47 -0.21
C THR A 312 0.68 -21.75 0.12
N GLY A 313 0.24 -22.44 -0.93
CA GLY A 313 -0.34 -23.76 -0.85
C GLY A 313 -1.76 -23.79 -0.26
N VAL A 314 -2.27 -25.01 -0.09
CA VAL A 314 -3.68 -25.25 0.29
C VAL A 314 -4.00 -24.59 1.63
N GLY A 315 -4.98 -23.70 1.63
CA GLY A 315 -5.40 -22.89 2.76
C GLY A 315 -4.31 -21.98 3.31
N GLN A 316 -3.31 -21.61 2.50
CA GLN A 316 -2.13 -20.83 2.93
C GLN A 316 -1.46 -21.46 4.15
N GLN A 317 -1.35 -22.79 4.15
CA GLN A 317 -0.76 -23.59 5.23
C GLN A 317 0.68 -24.04 4.92
N ASP A 318 1.28 -23.51 3.86
CA ASP A 318 2.69 -23.68 3.48
C ASP A 318 3.31 -22.30 3.21
N GLY A 319 4.61 -22.25 2.98
CA GLY A 319 5.34 -21.01 2.73
C GLY A 319 6.73 -21.02 3.33
N PHE A 320 7.43 -19.88 3.21
CA PHE A 320 8.79 -19.74 3.69
C PHE A 320 9.01 -18.42 4.41
N ASP A 321 10.04 -18.40 5.25
CA ASP A 321 10.67 -17.19 5.74
C ASP A 321 12.11 -17.06 5.25
N ASN A 322 12.56 -15.83 5.03
CA ASN A 322 13.95 -15.49 4.78
C ASN A 322 14.41 -14.45 5.80
N ASP A 323 15.06 -14.94 6.86
CA ASP A 323 15.74 -14.09 7.83
C ASP A 323 17.00 -13.49 7.19
N ILE A 324 16.95 -12.20 6.88
CA ILE A 324 18.07 -11.48 6.27
C ILE A 324 19.26 -11.30 7.23
N GLU A 325 19.06 -11.58 8.53
CA GLU A 325 20.13 -11.61 9.53
C GLU A 325 20.83 -12.97 9.62
N ASP A 326 20.32 -14.03 8.96
CA ASP A 326 20.99 -15.33 8.93
C ASP A 326 22.14 -15.37 7.91
N ASP A 327 23.33 -15.66 8.44
CA ASP A 327 24.57 -15.73 7.67
C ASP A 327 24.79 -17.09 6.97
N SER A 328 23.84 -18.03 7.02
CA SER A 328 23.97 -19.34 6.38
C SER A 328 23.72 -19.34 4.85
N GLY A 329 24.55 -20.07 4.08
CA GLY A 329 24.25 -20.46 2.68
C GLY A 329 24.35 -19.40 1.56
N ALA A 330 24.87 -18.18 1.79
CA ALA A 330 24.98 -17.19 0.71
C ALA A 330 26.08 -17.50 -0.32
N VAL A 331 25.78 -17.24 -1.60
CA VAL A 331 26.79 -17.12 -2.65
C VAL A 331 27.36 -15.69 -2.60
N PRO A 332 28.65 -15.50 -2.27
CA PRO A 332 29.23 -14.16 -2.15
C PRO A 332 29.33 -13.44 -3.51
N GLY A 333 29.09 -12.12 -3.52
CA GLY A 333 29.39 -11.23 -4.65
C GLY A 333 28.26 -10.27 -5.02
N TRP A 334 28.60 -9.13 -5.63
CA TRP A 334 27.71 -8.03 -6.05
C TRP A 334 26.69 -8.39 -7.16
N TRP A 335 26.73 -9.64 -7.65
CA TRP A 335 25.80 -10.24 -8.61
C TRP A 335 24.76 -11.16 -7.94
N SER A 336 24.69 -11.14 -6.61
CA SER A 336 23.84 -12.00 -5.76
C SER A 336 22.91 -11.14 -4.93
N GLU A 337 21.61 -11.34 -5.06
CA GLU A 337 20.57 -10.67 -4.25
C GLU A 337 20.84 -10.84 -2.76
N ARG A 338 21.20 -12.07 -2.34
CA ARG A 338 21.56 -12.37 -0.94
C ARG A 338 22.77 -11.61 -0.43
N ALA A 339 23.73 -11.28 -1.29
CA ALA A 339 24.87 -10.48 -0.88
C ALA A 339 24.48 -9.01 -0.63
N VAL A 340 23.55 -8.48 -1.44
CA VAL A 340 22.98 -7.13 -1.25
C VAL A 340 22.11 -7.09 0.00
N GLN A 341 21.27 -8.12 0.22
CA GLN A 341 20.45 -8.24 1.43
C GLN A 341 21.31 -8.11 2.69
N ARG A 342 22.47 -8.76 2.71
CA ARG A 342 23.43 -8.65 3.83
C ARG A 342 24.07 -7.28 3.97
N TRP A 343 24.40 -6.63 2.88
CA TRP A 343 25.01 -5.30 2.95
C TRP A 343 24.03 -4.25 3.49
N GLY A 344 22.76 -4.35 3.10
CA GLY A 344 21.74 -3.36 3.48
C GLY A 344 21.34 -3.37 4.96
N LYS A 345 21.69 -4.41 5.73
CA LYS A 345 21.33 -4.52 7.15
C LYS A 345 22.24 -3.73 8.10
N ASP A 346 23.46 -3.39 7.65
CA ASP A 346 24.47 -2.63 8.41
C ASP A 346 24.33 -1.11 8.20
#